data_AF-A0A7H4P9B7-F1
#
_entry.id   AF-A0A7H4P9B7-F1
#
_cell.length_a   1.000
_cell.length_b   1.000
_cell.length_c   1.000
_cell.angle_alpha   90.00
_cell.angle_beta   90.00
_cell.angle_gamma   90.00
#
_symmetry.space_group_name_H-M   'P 1'
#
loop_
_entity.id
_entity.type
_entity.pdbx_description
1 polymer ?
#
loop_
_entity_poly.entity_id
_entity_poly.type
_entity_poly.pdbx_seq_one_letter_code
_entity_poly.pdbx_strand_id
1 'polypeptide(L)'
;MFKSFFPKPGPFFISAFIWSLLAVIFWQAGGGDWLLRATGASQDVAISAARFWSLNYLVFYAFYVFCVGVFALFWFIYSPHRWQYWSILGTSLIIFVTWFLVEVGVAINAWYAPFYDLIQAALATPHKVSINQFYHEIGIFLGIALIAVIIGVMNNFFVSHYVFPLAYRHERTLYGALAASAPYRRRRAACAGRYHALCFHPGEHGRQLP
;
A
#
# COMPACT_ATOMS: atom_id res chain seq x y z
N MET A 1 6.39 -7.82 18.49
CA MET A 1 6.06 -6.60 17.69
C MET A 1 4.55 -6.40 17.52
N PHE A 2 3.79 -7.40 17.05
CA PHE A 2 2.34 -7.30 16.75
C PHE A 2 1.38 -7.03 17.92
N LYS A 3 1.70 -7.43 19.16
CA LYS A 3 0.85 -7.21 20.35
C LYS A 3 0.65 -5.73 20.73
N SER A 4 1.56 -4.83 20.31
CA SER A 4 1.48 -3.40 20.63
C SER A 4 0.71 -2.60 19.57
N PHE A 5 0.52 -3.16 18.38
CA PHE A 5 -0.02 -2.46 17.22
C PHE A 5 -1.42 -2.95 16.83
N PHE A 6 -1.75 -4.22 17.10
CA PHE A 6 -3.04 -4.82 16.77
C PHE A 6 -3.78 -5.31 18.02
N PRO A 7 -5.09 -5.04 18.15
CA PRO A 7 -5.90 -5.62 19.20
C PRO A 7 -5.97 -7.15 19.00
N LYS A 8 -5.34 -7.92 19.89
CA LYS A 8 -5.23 -9.40 19.86
C LYS A 8 -4.80 -9.95 18.47
N PRO A 9 -3.48 -10.09 18.21
CA PRO A 9 -2.94 -10.31 16.86
C PRO A 9 -3.46 -11.58 16.16
N GLY A 10 -3.64 -12.69 16.88
CA GLY A 10 -4.13 -13.95 16.28
C GLY A 10 -5.51 -13.83 15.61
N PRO A 11 -6.59 -13.54 16.38
CA PRO A 11 -7.94 -13.47 15.81
C PRO A 11 -8.13 -12.30 14.84
N PHE A 12 -7.41 -11.18 15.00
CA PHE A 12 -7.49 -10.05 14.07
C PHE A 12 -7.07 -10.45 12.66
N PHE A 13 -5.89 -11.04 12.48
CA PHE A 13 -5.40 -11.42 11.14
C PHE A 13 -6.24 -12.53 10.50
N ILE A 14 -6.68 -13.52 11.28
CA ILE A 14 -7.53 -14.60 10.76
C ILE A 14 -8.88 -14.03 10.30
N SER A 15 -9.50 -13.17 11.11
CA SER A 15 -10.76 -12.51 10.72
C SER A 15 -10.59 -11.63 9.48
N ALA A 16 -9.48 -10.89 9.36
CA ALA A 16 -9.18 -10.05 8.20
C ALA A 16 -8.99 -10.90 6.93
N PHE A 17 -8.28 -12.02 7.04
CA PHE A 17 -8.05 -12.94 5.93
C PHE A 17 -9.33 -13.62 5.47
N ILE A 18 -10.15 -14.12 6.39
CA ILE A 18 -11.43 -14.75 6.05
C ILE A 18 -12.36 -13.70 5.43
N TRP A 19 -12.44 -12.50 6.02
CA TRP A 19 -13.29 -11.43 5.51
C TRP A 19 -12.86 -10.96 4.11
N SER A 20 -11.55 -10.79 3.88
CA SER A 20 -11.04 -10.40 2.57
C SER A 20 -11.29 -11.49 1.52
N LEU A 21 -11.12 -12.75 1.88
CA LEU A 21 -11.38 -13.87 0.98
C LEU A 21 -12.87 -13.98 0.62
N LEU A 22 -13.77 -13.79 1.59
CA LEU A 22 -15.20 -13.73 1.33
C LEU A 22 -15.58 -12.56 0.43
N ALA A 23 -15.01 -11.37 0.66
CA ALA A 23 -15.27 -10.19 -0.18
C ALA A 23 -14.77 -10.40 -1.62
N VAL A 24 -13.60 -11.01 -1.79
CA VAL A 24 -13.03 -11.34 -3.11
C VAL A 24 -13.90 -12.39 -3.81
N ILE A 25 -14.28 -13.47 -3.12
CA ILE A 25 -15.14 -14.50 -3.72
C ILE A 25 -16.49 -13.92 -4.10
N PHE A 26 -17.11 -13.11 -3.23
CA PHE A 26 -18.38 -12.45 -3.54
C PHE A 26 -18.28 -11.59 -4.79
N TRP A 27 -17.20 -10.80 -4.91
CA TRP A 27 -16.98 -9.97 -6.09
C TRP A 27 -16.79 -10.80 -7.36
N GLN A 28 -15.97 -11.86 -7.31
CA GLN A 28 -15.63 -12.73 -8.45
C GLN A 28 -16.76 -13.70 -8.83
N ALA A 29 -17.61 -14.11 -7.89
CA ALA A 29 -18.70 -15.07 -8.12
C ALA A 29 -19.96 -14.44 -8.76
N GLY A 30 -19.86 -13.20 -9.26
CA GLY A 30 -20.96 -12.49 -9.92
C GLY A 30 -21.67 -11.45 -9.04
N GLY A 31 -21.24 -11.25 -7.79
CA GLY A 31 -21.71 -10.14 -6.96
C GLY A 31 -21.34 -8.78 -7.55
N GLY A 32 -20.15 -8.69 -8.18
CA GLY A 32 -19.74 -7.51 -8.96
C GLY A 32 -20.71 -7.23 -10.11
N ASP A 33 -21.01 -8.23 -10.95
CA ASP A 33 -21.93 -8.07 -12.09
C ASP A 33 -23.36 -7.71 -11.66
N TRP A 34 -23.80 -8.21 -10.50
CA TRP A 34 -25.08 -7.83 -9.91
C TRP A 34 -25.08 -6.36 -9.47
N LEU A 35 -24.03 -5.90 -8.77
CA LEU A 35 -23.86 -4.50 -8.36
C LEU A 35 -23.75 -3.55 -9.56
N LEU A 36 -23.05 -3.95 -10.60
CA LEU A 36 -22.88 -3.17 -11.84
C LEU A 36 -24.21 -3.06 -12.61
N ARG A 37 -25.00 -4.13 -12.67
CA ARG A 37 -26.35 -4.11 -13.23
C ARG A 37 -27.32 -3.27 -12.40
N ALA A 38 -27.25 -3.35 -11.08
CA ALA A 38 -28.08 -2.56 -10.18
C ALA A 38 -27.81 -1.05 -10.26
N THR A 39 -26.59 -0.66 -10.65
CA THR A 39 -26.17 0.74 -10.77
C THR A 39 -26.28 1.30 -12.20
N GLY A 40 -26.74 0.48 -13.16
CA GLY A 40 -26.94 0.89 -14.55
C GLY A 40 -25.64 1.18 -15.32
N ALA A 41 -24.51 0.62 -14.87
CA ALA A 41 -23.23 0.81 -15.53
C ALA A 41 -23.19 0.06 -16.87
N SER A 42 -23.02 0.78 -17.99
CA SER A 42 -22.73 0.17 -19.29
C SER A 42 -21.30 -0.38 -19.32
N GLN A 43 -21.12 -1.49 -20.05
CA GLN A 43 -19.88 -2.26 -20.22
C GLN A 43 -18.80 -1.56 -21.07
N ASP A 44 -18.98 -0.29 -21.42
CA ASP A 44 -18.01 0.47 -22.22
C ASP A 44 -16.83 0.89 -21.35
N VAL A 45 -15.82 0.04 -21.32
CA VAL A 45 -14.53 0.35 -20.71
C VAL A 45 -13.78 1.26 -21.68
N ALA A 46 -13.88 2.58 -21.48
CA ALA A 46 -13.08 3.54 -22.22
C ALA A 46 -11.59 3.20 -22.03
N ILE A 47 -10.83 3.12 -23.14
CA ILE A 47 -9.39 2.80 -23.15
C ILE A 47 -8.54 3.99 -22.63
N SER A 48 -9.16 5.14 -22.35
CA SER A 48 -8.51 6.36 -21.88
C SER A 48 -8.49 6.49 -20.35
N ALA A 49 -7.86 7.55 -19.82
CA ALA A 49 -7.88 7.89 -18.39
C ALA A 49 -9.30 7.99 -17.77
N ALA A 50 -10.33 8.13 -18.61
CA ALA A 50 -11.74 8.03 -18.21
C ALA A 50 -12.11 6.66 -17.63
N ARG A 51 -11.30 5.61 -17.87
CA ARG A 51 -11.44 4.28 -17.25
C ARG A 51 -11.56 4.37 -15.73
N PHE A 52 -10.73 5.18 -15.09
CA PHE A 52 -10.71 5.33 -13.62
C PHE A 52 -11.92 6.09 -13.06
N TRP A 53 -12.60 6.86 -13.91
CA TRP A 53 -13.85 7.56 -13.60
C TRP A 53 -15.09 6.83 -14.11
N SER A 54 -14.92 5.67 -14.74
CA SER A 54 -16.04 4.89 -15.21
C SER A 54 -16.82 4.31 -14.03
N LEU A 55 -18.14 4.20 -14.23
CA LEU A 55 -19.07 3.75 -13.20
C LEU A 55 -18.67 2.37 -12.65
N ASN A 56 -18.08 1.52 -13.49
CA ASN A 56 -17.55 0.20 -13.11
C ASN A 56 -16.50 0.29 -11.99
N TYR A 57 -15.53 1.20 -12.11
CA TYR A 57 -14.49 1.38 -11.10
C TYR A 57 -14.99 2.10 -9.85
N LEU A 58 -15.92 3.06 -9.99
CA LEU A 58 -16.52 3.74 -8.85
C LEU A 58 -17.34 2.79 -7.95
N VAL A 59 -18.09 1.86 -8.56
CA VAL A 59 -18.86 0.85 -7.82
C VAL A 59 -17.92 -0.07 -7.04
N PHE A 60 -16.79 -0.45 -7.64
CA PHE A 60 -15.75 -1.20 -6.93
C PHE A 60 -15.16 -0.40 -5.76
N TYR A 61 -14.86 0.89 -5.93
CA TYR A 61 -14.36 1.74 -4.84
C TYR A 61 -15.36 1.84 -3.70
N ALA A 62 -16.65 2.00 -4.02
CA ALA A 62 -17.72 2.04 -3.03
C ALA A 62 -17.82 0.71 -2.27
N PHE A 63 -17.80 -0.43 -2.98
CA PHE A 63 -17.80 -1.76 -2.38
C PHE A 63 -16.59 -1.99 -1.47
N TYR A 64 -15.39 -1.61 -1.93
CA TYR A 64 -14.16 -1.72 -1.15
C TYR A 64 -14.22 -0.91 0.15
N VAL A 65 -14.61 0.37 0.07
CA VAL A 65 -14.75 1.26 1.23
C VAL A 65 -15.82 0.74 2.18
N PHE A 66 -16.92 0.18 1.66
CA PHE A 66 -17.95 -0.45 2.46
C PHE A 66 -17.41 -1.67 3.23
N CYS A 67 -16.73 -2.60 2.56
CA CYS A 67 -16.15 -3.78 3.19
C CYS A 67 -15.11 -3.43 4.26
N VAL A 68 -14.25 -2.45 3.98
CA VAL A 68 -13.26 -1.93 4.96
C VAL A 68 -13.96 -1.23 6.11
N GLY A 69 -14.99 -0.42 5.84
CA GLY A 69 -15.75 0.31 6.85
C GLY A 69 -16.47 -0.62 7.81
N VAL A 70 -17.15 -1.66 7.31
CA VAL A 70 -17.80 -2.69 8.13
C VAL A 70 -16.79 -3.42 9.01
N PHE A 71 -15.65 -3.83 8.43
CA PHE A 71 -14.60 -4.50 9.17
C PHE A 71 -13.98 -3.58 10.24
N ALA A 72 -13.69 -2.33 9.90
CA ALA A 72 -13.14 -1.34 10.83
C ALA A 72 -14.11 -1.05 11.97
N LEU A 73 -15.40 -0.84 11.67
CA LEU A 73 -16.43 -0.55 12.66
C LEU A 73 -16.60 -1.69 13.67
N PHE A 74 -16.62 -2.94 13.20
CA PHE A 74 -16.67 -4.12 14.05
C PHE A 74 -15.51 -4.14 15.06
N TRP A 75 -14.28 -3.90 14.58
CA TRP A 75 -13.09 -3.88 15.43
C TRP A 75 -13.01 -2.67 16.36
N PHE A 76 -13.57 -1.53 15.94
CA PHE A 76 -13.64 -0.32 16.74
C PHE A 76 -14.55 -0.49 17.96
N ILE A 77 -15.65 -1.23 17.81
CA ILE A 77 -16.60 -1.53 18.89
C ILE A 77 -16.06 -2.63 19.80
N TYR A 78 -15.45 -3.68 19.24
CA TYR A 78 -15.02 -4.85 20.00
C TYR A 78 -13.81 -4.60 20.91
N SER A 79 -12.83 -3.82 20.46
CA SER A 79 -11.60 -3.58 21.24
C SER A 79 -10.99 -2.20 20.92
N PRO A 80 -11.49 -1.13 21.54
CA PRO A 80 -11.05 0.23 21.24
C PRO A 80 -9.56 0.40 21.58
N HIS A 81 -8.73 0.55 20.55
CA HIS A 81 -7.29 0.77 20.71
C HIS A 81 -6.88 2.06 20.00
N ARG A 82 -6.14 2.94 20.70
CA ARG A 82 -5.73 4.26 20.19
C ARG A 82 -4.97 4.25 18.85
N TRP A 83 -4.36 3.12 18.46
CA TRP A 83 -3.63 2.98 17.20
C TRP A 83 -4.40 2.22 16.11
N GLN A 84 -5.66 1.82 16.34
CA GLN A 84 -6.42 1.01 15.37
C GLN A 84 -6.69 1.75 14.06
N TYR A 85 -6.87 3.08 14.10
CA TYR A 85 -7.06 3.89 12.90
C TYR A 85 -5.86 3.76 11.96
N TRP A 86 -4.66 3.90 12.51
CA TRP A 86 -3.42 3.70 11.77
C TRP A 86 -3.33 2.26 11.26
N SER A 87 -3.44 1.27 12.14
CA SER A 87 -3.26 -0.13 11.77
C SER A 87 -4.26 -0.63 10.71
N ILE A 88 -5.54 -0.31 10.85
CA ILE A 88 -6.60 -0.83 9.99
C ILE A 88 -6.70 0.01 8.71
N LEU A 89 -6.89 1.33 8.83
CA LEU A 89 -7.09 2.20 7.67
C LEU A 89 -5.80 2.40 6.87
N GLY A 90 -4.64 2.45 7.54
CA GLY A 90 -3.35 2.55 6.86
C GLY A 90 -3.02 1.29 6.07
N THR A 91 -3.23 0.10 6.65
CA THR A 91 -3.00 -1.16 5.93
C THR A 91 -3.99 -1.34 4.79
N SER A 92 -5.27 -0.99 4.98
CA SER A 92 -6.25 -1.05 3.90
C SER A 92 -5.87 -0.10 2.76
N LEU A 93 -5.49 1.15 3.06
CA LEU A 93 -5.09 2.12 2.05
C LEU A 93 -3.90 1.61 1.21
N ILE A 94 -2.89 1.01 1.84
CA ILE A 94 -1.75 0.43 1.13
C ILE A 94 -2.21 -0.68 0.17
N ILE A 95 -3.05 -1.61 0.64
CA ILE A 95 -3.59 -2.69 -0.20
C ILE A 95 -4.37 -2.12 -1.39
N PHE A 96 -5.21 -1.11 -1.16
CA PHE A 96 -5.98 -0.46 -2.20
C PHE A 96 -5.08 0.19 -3.26
N VAL A 97 -4.07 0.94 -2.83
CA VAL A 97 -3.16 1.62 -3.76
C VAL A 97 -2.29 0.62 -4.53
N THR A 98 -1.83 -0.46 -3.89
CA THR A 98 -1.12 -1.53 -4.59
C THR A 98 -1.99 -2.18 -5.66
N TRP A 99 -3.26 -2.46 -5.36
CA TRP A 99 -4.20 -2.98 -6.35
C TRP A 99 -4.43 -1.96 -7.49
N PHE A 100 -4.62 -0.68 -7.17
CA PHE A 100 -4.82 0.37 -8.17
C PHE A 100 -3.63 0.49 -9.13
N LEU A 101 -2.39 0.39 -8.62
CA LEU A 101 -1.19 0.40 -9.46
C LEU A 101 -1.12 -0.80 -10.41
N VAL A 102 -1.65 -1.96 -10.02
CA VAL A 102 -1.78 -3.13 -10.92
C VAL A 102 -2.78 -2.83 -12.04
N GLU A 103 -3.94 -2.25 -11.72
CA GLU A 103 -4.95 -1.84 -12.73
C GLU A 103 -4.41 -0.81 -13.72
N VAL A 104 -3.60 0.14 -13.25
CA VAL A 104 -2.88 1.08 -14.12
C VAL A 104 -1.96 0.33 -15.08
N GLY A 105 -1.25 -0.70 -14.62
CA GLY A 105 -0.44 -1.56 -15.48
C GLY A 105 -1.27 -2.29 -16.54
N VAL A 106 -2.44 -2.81 -16.17
CA VAL A 106 -3.38 -3.43 -17.13
C VAL A 106 -3.89 -2.42 -18.17
N ALA A 107 -4.16 -1.18 -17.76
CA ALA A 107 -4.57 -0.11 -18.67
C ALA A 107 -3.45 0.24 -19.67
N ILE A 108 -2.20 0.34 -19.22
CA ILE A 108 -1.04 0.55 -20.11
C ILE A 108 -0.90 -0.62 -21.09
N ASN A 109 -1.09 -1.85 -20.61
CA ASN A 109 -1.02 -3.03 -21.46
C ASN A 109 -2.11 -3.02 -22.55
N ALA A 110 -3.33 -2.61 -22.21
CA ALA A 110 -4.42 -2.47 -23.18
C ALA A 110 -4.18 -1.34 -24.19
N TRP A 111 -3.45 -0.29 -23.80
CA TRP A 111 -3.06 0.81 -24.69
C TRP A 111 -2.03 0.40 -25.75
N TYR A 112 -1.15 -0.57 -25.47
CA TYR A 112 -0.16 -1.01 -26.47
C TYR A 112 -0.80 -1.53 -27.75
N ALA A 113 -1.93 -2.24 -27.66
CA ALA A 113 -2.59 -2.83 -28.82
C ALA A 113 -2.98 -1.78 -29.90
N PRO A 114 -3.84 -0.77 -29.61
CA PRO A 114 -4.20 0.23 -30.60
C PRO A 114 -3.01 1.07 -31.09
N PHE A 115 -2.01 1.33 -30.23
CA PHE A 115 -0.81 2.06 -30.63
C PHE A 115 0.02 1.31 -31.68
N TYR A 116 0.25 0.01 -31.48
CA TYR A 116 0.96 -0.81 -32.45
C TYR A 116 0.17 -1.01 -33.75
N ASP A 117 -1.16 -1.07 -33.69
CA ASP A 117 -2.01 -1.12 -34.88
C ASP A 117 -1.88 0.15 -35.74
N LEU A 118 -1.78 1.33 -35.11
CA LEU A 118 -1.51 2.59 -35.82
C LEU A 118 -0.14 2.60 -36.49
N ILE A 119 0.89 2.07 -35.83
CA ILE A 119 2.24 1.93 -36.42
C ILE A 119 2.17 1.01 -37.64
N GLN A 120 1.53 -0.15 -37.52
CA GLN A 120 1.39 -1.10 -38.62
C GLN A 120 0.61 -0.50 -39.80
N ALA A 121 -0.48 0.21 -39.54
CA ALA A 121 -1.27 0.87 -40.57
C ALA A 121 -0.48 1.97 -41.31
N ALA A 122 0.39 2.69 -40.60
CA ALA A 122 1.26 3.71 -41.20
C ALA A 122 2.36 3.11 -42.09
N LEU A 123 2.87 1.92 -41.74
CA LEU A 123 3.86 1.18 -42.54
C LEU A 123 3.24 0.47 -43.74
N ALA A 124 2.01 -0.03 -43.61
CA ALA A 124 1.33 -0.79 -44.66
C ALA A 124 0.80 0.08 -45.81
N THR A 125 0.35 1.30 -45.52
CA THR A 125 -0.18 2.20 -46.55
C THR A 125 0.20 3.66 -46.26
N PRO A 126 0.98 4.31 -47.15
CA PRO A 126 1.31 5.72 -47.00
C PRO A 126 0.04 6.57 -46.89
N HIS A 127 0.03 7.55 -45.98
CA HIS A 127 -1.07 8.53 -45.77
C HIS A 127 -2.39 7.98 -45.20
N LYS A 128 -2.44 6.72 -44.77
CA LYS A 128 -3.65 6.13 -44.17
C LYS A 128 -3.88 6.56 -42.71
N VAL A 129 -2.83 6.97 -42.00
CA VAL A 129 -2.90 7.34 -40.57
C VAL A 129 -2.57 8.82 -40.40
N SER A 130 -3.42 9.54 -39.67
CA SER A 130 -3.21 10.96 -39.37
C SER A 130 -2.27 11.13 -38.18
N ILE A 131 -1.37 12.13 -38.23
CA ILE A 131 -0.47 12.46 -37.12
C ILE A 131 -1.23 12.80 -35.82
N ASN A 132 -2.46 13.33 -35.96
CA ASN A 132 -3.33 13.62 -34.82
C ASN A 132 -3.75 12.36 -34.06
N GLN A 133 -3.87 11.20 -34.72
CA GLN A 133 -4.17 9.93 -34.04
C GLN A 133 -2.99 9.47 -33.19
N PHE A 134 -1.75 9.66 -33.66
CA PHE A 134 -0.55 9.38 -32.85
C PHE A 134 -0.49 10.29 -31.61
N TYR A 135 -0.74 11.60 -31.76
CA TYR A 135 -0.77 12.51 -30.62
C TYR A 135 -1.89 12.16 -29.62
N HIS A 136 -3.04 11.70 -30.10
CA HIS A 136 -4.14 11.24 -29.24
C HIS A 136 -3.73 10.02 -28.41
N GLU A 137 -3.16 8.99 -29.03
CA GLU A 137 -2.70 7.79 -28.30
C GLU A 137 -1.59 8.11 -27.31
N ILE A 138 -0.62 8.96 -27.68
CA ILE A 138 0.44 9.42 -26.77
C ILE A 138 -0.16 10.20 -25.60
N GLY A 139 -1.19 11.01 -25.84
CA GLY A 139 -1.91 11.74 -24.80
C GLY A 139 -2.62 10.83 -23.79
N ILE A 140 -3.24 9.73 -24.27
CA ILE A 140 -3.84 8.72 -23.40
C ILE A 140 -2.78 8.07 -22.50
N PHE A 141 -1.67 7.64 -23.08
CA PHE A 141 -0.56 7.04 -22.32
C PHE A 141 -0.02 8.00 -21.27
N LEU A 142 0.23 9.26 -21.64
CA LEU A 142 0.73 10.27 -20.73
C LEU A 142 -0.23 10.49 -19.55
N GLY A 143 -1.54 10.52 -19.80
CA GLY A 143 -2.55 10.62 -18.75
C GLY A 143 -2.50 9.47 -17.75
N ILE A 144 -2.42 8.22 -18.24
CA ILE A 144 -2.33 7.03 -17.39
C ILE A 144 -1.01 7.03 -16.60
N ALA A 145 0.11 7.35 -17.25
CA ALA A 145 1.43 7.37 -16.64
C ALA A 145 1.56 8.45 -15.54
N LEU A 146 1.03 9.65 -15.78
CA LEU A 146 1.05 10.73 -14.77
C LEU A 146 0.29 10.34 -13.51
N ILE A 147 -0.89 9.75 -13.66
CA ILE A 147 -1.69 9.23 -12.54
C ILE A 147 -0.89 8.17 -11.77
N ALA A 148 -0.25 7.23 -12.49
CA ALA A 148 0.59 6.19 -11.92
C ALA A 148 1.72 6.76 -11.04
N VAL A 149 2.45 7.74 -11.57
CA VAL A 149 3.60 8.36 -10.89
C VAL A 149 3.15 9.11 -9.65
N ILE A 150 2.09 9.93 -9.75
CA ILE A 150 1.56 10.70 -8.62
C ILE A 150 1.14 9.75 -7.50
N ILE A 151 0.32 8.75 -7.81
CA ILE A 151 -0.19 7.80 -6.82
C ILE A 151 0.93 6.93 -6.26
N GLY A 152 1.89 6.51 -7.09
CA GLY A 152 3.05 5.74 -6.67
C GLY A 152 3.96 6.51 -5.69
N VAL A 153 4.23 7.79 -5.97
CA VAL A 153 5.03 8.65 -5.07
C VAL A 153 4.28 8.89 -3.76
N MET A 154 2.97 9.18 -3.82
CA MET A 154 2.14 9.32 -2.63
C MET A 154 2.11 8.04 -1.79
N ASN A 155 2.02 6.88 -2.43
CA ASN A 155 2.07 5.58 -1.73
C ASN A 155 3.41 5.37 -1.04
N ASN A 156 4.52 5.63 -1.73
CA ASN A 156 5.86 5.48 -1.15
C ASN A 156 6.05 6.42 0.06
N PHE A 157 5.58 7.66 -0.05
CA PHE A 157 5.57 8.59 1.08
C PHE A 157 4.71 8.07 2.23
N PHE A 158 3.50 7.60 1.94
CA PHE A 158 2.57 7.07 2.93
C PHE A 158 3.12 5.83 3.64
N VAL A 159 3.69 4.86 2.91
CA VAL A 159 4.32 3.66 3.46
C VAL A 159 5.48 4.04 4.37
N SER A 160 6.33 4.98 3.95
CA SER A 160 7.41 5.49 4.79
C SER A 160 6.85 6.09 6.08
N HIS A 161 5.85 6.97 5.98
CA HIS A 161 5.17 7.57 7.12
C HIS A 161 4.44 6.55 8.03
N TYR A 162 3.91 5.48 7.44
CA TYR A 162 3.26 4.36 8.12
C TYR A 162 4.25 3.52 8.94
N VAL A 163 5.46 3.32 8.41
CA VAL A 163 6.50 2.52 9.07
C VAL A 163 7.22 3.28 10.18
N PHE A 164 7.39 4.61 10.07
CA PHE A 164 8.15 5.40 11.05
C PHE A 164 7.67 5.28 12.51
N PRO A 165 6.37 5.43 12.84
CA PRO A 165 5.87 5.26 14.21
C PRO A 165 6.10 3.85 14.77
N LEU A 166 6.10 2.85 13.88
CA LEU A 166 6.31 1.44 14.18
C LEU A 166 7.77 1.12 14.47
N ALA A 167 8.67 1.57 13.60
CA ALA A 167 10.11 1.40 13.73
C ALA A 167 10.64 2.13 14.98
N TYR A 168 10.29 3.41 15.14
CA TYR A 168 10.73 4.22 16.28
C TYR A 168 10.26 3.63 17.63
N ARG A 169 9.07 3.03 17.68
CA ARG A 169 8.56 2.40 18.90
C ARG A 169 9.26 1.08 19.21
N HIS A 170 9.53 0.26 18.20
CA HIS A 170 10.29 -0.98 18.37
C HIS A 170 11.67 -0.68 18.94
N GLU A 171 12.33 0.32 18.38
CA GLU A 171 13.64 0.79 18.82
C GLU A 171 13.63 1.27 20.27
N ARG A 172 12.67 2.12 20.67
CA ARG A 172 12.48 2.51 22.09
C ARG A 172 12.22 1.33 23.02
N THR A 173 11.48 0.31 22.57
CA THR A 173 11.16 -0.87 23.38
C THR A 173 12.39 -1.75 23.58
N LEU A 174 13.20 -1.93 22.53
CA LEU A 174 14.48 -2.64 22.59
C LEU A 174 15.50 -1.91 23.46
N TYR A 175 15.69 -0.61 23.26
CA TYR A 175 16.58 0.19 24.09
C TYR A 175 16.13 0.23 25.56
N GLY A 176 14.82 0.31 25.83
CA GLY A 176 14.27 0.20 27.18
C GLY A 176 14.51 -1.18 27.81
N ALA A 177 14.34 -2.27 27.05
CA ALA A 177 14.60 -3.63 27.51
C ALA A 177 16.09 -3.90 27.75
N LEU A 178 16.97 -3.41 26.87
CA LEU A 178 18.42 -3.46 27.02
C LEU A 178 18.89 -2.66 28.25
N ALA A 179 18.37 -1.46 28.46
CA ALA A 179 18.68 -0.64 29.64
C ALA A 179 18.21 -1.31 30.96
N ALA A 180 17.13 -2.09 30.93
CA ALA A 180 16.63 -2.83 32.07
C ALA A 180 17.40 -4.14 32.37
N SER A 181 18.17 -4.64 31.40
CA SER A 181 18.91 -5.91 31.50
C SER A 181 20.08 -5.83 32.51
N ALA A 182 20.28 -6.93 33.26
CA ALA A 182 21.31 -7.06 34.30
C ALA A 182 22.76 -6.67 33.88
N PRO A 183 23.26 -6.96 32.66
CA PRO A 183 24.61 -6.56 32.26
C PRO A 183 24.79 -5.04 32.14
N TYR A 184 23.77 -4.28 31.72
CA TYR A 184 23.84 -2.82 31.68
C TYR A 184 23.80 -2.22 33.10
N ARG A 185 22.98 -2.80 33.98
CA ARG A 185 22.86 -2.40 35.39
C ARG A 185 24.15 -2.64 36.19
N ARG A 186 24.85 -3.76 35.96
CA ARG A 186 26.16 -4.06 36.56
C ARG A 186 27.26 -3.09 36.10
N ARG A 187 27.31 -2.72 34.80
CA ARG A 187 28.28 -1.72 34.31
C ARG A 187 28.03 -0.33 34.90
N ARG A 188 26.77 0.07 35.06
CA ARG A 188 26.41 1.36 35.68
C ARG A 188 26.77 1.41 37.17
N ALA A 189 26.57 0.32 37.91
CA ALA A 189 26.98 0.22 39.32
C ALA A 189 28.51 0.19 39.48
N ALA A 190 29.25 -0.42 38.55
CA ALA A 190 30.71 -0.42 38.55
C ALA A 190 31.33 0.97 38.30
N CYS A 191 30.63 1.86 37.56
CA CYS A 191 31.06 3.25 37.35
C CYS A 191 30.50 4.24 38.41
N ALA A 192 29.70 3.79 39.39
CA ALA A 192 29.09 4.67 40.40
C ALA A 192 30.06 5.14 41.51
N GLY A 193 31.35 4.85 41.39
CA GLY A 193 32.39 5.26 42.35
C GLY A 193 33.69 5.76 41.70
N ARG A 194 33.73 5.94 40.37
CA ARG A 194 34.90 6.51 39.67
C ARG A 194 34.41 7.50 38.62
N TYR A 195 35.08 8.64 38.56
CA TYR A 195 34.75 9.80 37.73
C TYR A 195 34.11 9.43 36.39
N HIS A 196 32.92 10.00 36.14
CA HIS A 196 31.96 9.67 35.09
C HIS A 196 32.50 9.73 33.64
N ALA A 197 33.73 10.23 33.41
CA ALA A 197 34.30 10.49 32.09
C ALA A 197 34.92 9.25 31.40
N LEU A 198 35.27 8.19 32.13
CA LEU A 198 36.06 7.06 31.58
C LEU A 198 35.23 5.88 31.05
N CYS A 199 33.91 5.86 31.23
CA CYS A 199 33.09 4.69 30.85
C CYS A 199 32.49 4.77 29.43
N PHE A 200 32.82 5.79 28.65
CA PHE A 200 32.34 5.97 27.26
C PHE A 200 33.52 6.04 26.28
N HIS A 201 34.23 4.92 26.09
CA HIS A 201 35.11 4.76 24.92
C HIS A 201 34.45 3.81 23.90
N PRO A 202 33.92 4.33 22.78
CA PRO A 202 33.58 3.52 21.62
C PRO A 202 34.85 3.36 20.78
N GLY A 203 35.57 2.25 20.95
CA GLY A 203 36.63 1.89 20.02
C GLY A 203 37.82 1.21 20.66
N GLU A 204 37.79 -0.11 20.67
CA GLU A 204 39.00 -0.93 20.50
C GLU A 204 38.66 -2.16 19.65
N HIS A 205 38.58 -1.92 18.34
CA HIS A 205 38.93 -2.93 17.33
C HIS A 205 40.28 -2.50 16.75
N GLY A 206 41.37 -3.03 17.29
CA GLY A 206 42.71 -2.72 16.79
C GLY A 206 43.86 -3.37 17.56
N ARG A 207 44.21 -4.60 17.17
CA ARG A 207 45.51 -5.32 17.31
C ARG A 207 46.02 -5.65 18.73
N GLN A 208 46.39 -6.93 18.94
CA GLN A 208 47.75 -7.45 18.69
C GLN A 208 47.78 -8.98 18.89
N LEU A 209 48.35 -9.67 17.90
CA LEU A 209 48.89 -11.04 17.96
C LEU A 209 50.06 -11.09 18.95
N PRO A 210 50.39 -12.27 19.48
CA PRO A 210 51.42 -13.07 18.82
C PRO A 210 50.92 -14.43 18.31
#